data_AF-A0A4R8RQF6-F1
#
_entry.id   AF-A0A4R8RQF6-F1
#
_cell.length_a   1.000
_cell.length_b   1.000
_cell.length_c   1.000
_cell.angle_alpha   90.00
_cell.angle_beta   90.00
_cell.angle_gamma   90.00
#
_symmetry.space_group_name_H-M   'P 1'
#
loop_
_entity.id
_entity.type
_entity.pdbx_description
1 polymer ?
#
loop_
_entity_poly.entity_id
_entity_poly.type
_entity_poly.pdbx_seq_one_letter_code
_entity_poly.pdbx_strand_id
1 'polypeptide(L)'
;MDKQANRQTPDVLFRPEQNERALVADLANIPRYLFRVHAPSTRGRTTNNEVTSVAALDEYDYATSDMLSWDFEDAADMLRDHLTSWSREGDNLMSWSSSFLFALHYALYHIARNATDNASNTRIYVVDTMGMAVGSFLPDLGLIDYFVYWDSGAPPSMRLSKLQWLRRSTEYNFGEYLCQGTLSIAGRATSTSLQNLINHGLLGLVPELAEPNGRLELAKRVYSLREDLFSLPSRPTKVETRTALVIAQGCFGQEWALPMMAALLSLRKRVRDGSGIQVMDLYGGQT
;
A
#
# COMPACT_ATOMS: atom_id res chain seq x y z
N MET A 1 19.54 -17.13 30.99
CA MET A 1 19.93 -16.78 29.61
C MET A 1 19.14 -17.69 28.69
N ASP A 2 17.88 -17.34 28.44
CA ASP A 2 17.05 -18.09 27.50
C ASP A 2 17.33 -17.57 26.10
N LYS A 3 17.87 -18.46 25.27
CA LYS A 3 17.88 -18.26 23.82
C LYS A 3 16.44 -18.38 23.35
N GLN A 4 15.76 -17.24 23.17
CA GLN A 4 14.57 -17.19 22.35
C GLN A 4 14.96 -17.70 20.96
N ALA A 5 14.61 -18.96 20.70
CA ALA A 5 14.67 -19.51 19.36
C ALA A 5 13.78 -18.61 18.49
N ASN A 6 14.41 -17.95 17.52
CA ASN A 6 13.77 -17.16 16.50
C ASN A 6 12.91 -18.09 15.65
N ARG A 7 11.70 -18.44 16.12
CA ARG A 7 10.70 -19.11 15.29
C ARG A 7 10.26 -18.11 14.25
N GLN A 8 10.84 -18.22 13.06
CA GLN A 8 10.32 -17.53 11.89
C GLN A 8 8.99 -18.21 11.56
N THR A 9 7.88 -17.52 11.84
CA THR A 9 6.55 -17.97 11.46
C THR A 9 6.54 -18.09 9.93
N PRO A 10 6.05 -19.20 9.35
CA PRO A 10 6.06 -19.37 7.91
C PRO A 10 5.20 -18.30 7.22
N ASP A 11 5.64 -17.88 6.03
CA ASP A 11 4.88 -16.94 5.21
C ASP A 11 3.51 -17.53 4.84
N VAL A 12 2.46 -16.71 4.97
CA VAL A 12 1.11 -17.07 4.53
C VAL A 12 0.86 -16.43 3.17
N LEU A 13 0.67 -17.27 2.15
CA LEU A 13 0.61 -16.88 0.75
C LEU A 13 -0.77 -17.16 0.19
N PHE A 14 -1.24 -16.29 -0.71
CA PHE A 14 -2.41 -16.56 -1.56
C PHE A 14 -2.07 -17.65 -2.59
N ARG A 15 -2.90 -18.69 -2.65
CA ARG A 15 -2.74 -19.86 -3.52
C ARG A 15 -4.04 -20.13 -4.29
N PRO A 16 -4.35 -19.28 -5.29
CA PRO A 16 -5.51 -19.51 -6.13
C PRO A 16 -5.39 -20.85 -6.87
N GLU A 17 -6.52 -21.51 -7.07
CA GLU A 17 -6.62 -22.72 -7.87
C GLU A 17 -6.36 -22.42 -9.37
N GLN A 18 -5.97 -23.42 -10.16
CA GLN A 18 -5.66 -23.21 -11.58
C GLN A 18 -6.87 -22.78 -12.43
N ASN A 19 -8.09 -23.12 -11.98
CA ASN A 19 -9.36 -22.69 -12.58
C ASN A 19 -9.66 -21.20 -12.30
N GLU A 20 -9.04 -20.58 -11.29
CA GLU A 20 -9.20 -19.18 -10.90
C GLU A 20 -8.31 -18.26 -11.72
N ARG A 21 -8.46 -18.35 -13.06
CA ARG A 21 -7.56 -17.71 -14.02
C ARG A 21 -7.35 -16.21 -13.81
N ALA A 22 -8.37 -15.50 -13.33
CA ALA A 22 -8.27 -14.07 -13.04
C ALA A 22 -7.29 -13.79 -11.88
N LEU A 23 -7.43 -14.49 -10.76
CA LEU A 23 -6.52 -14.36 -9.62
C LEU A 23 -5.10 -14.81 -9.99
N VAL A 24 -4.96 -15.89 -10.76
CA VAL A 24 -3.65 -16.35 -11.26
C VAL A 24 -2.98 -15.29 -12.14
N ALA A 25 -3.76 -14.58 -12.97
CA ALA A 25 -3.24 -13.46 -13.77
C ALA A 25 -2.85 -12.27 -12.90
N ASP A 26 -3.59 -11.97 -11.83
CA ASP A 26 -3.26 -10.89 -10.90
C ASP A 26 -1.94 -11.14 -10.16
N LEU A 27 -1.65 -12.39 -9.78
CA LEU A 27 -0.37 -12.78 -9.18
C LEU A 27 0.85 -12.55 -10.08
N ALA A 28 0.65 -12.52 -11.40
CA ALA A 28 1.72 -12.23 -12.36
C ALA A 28 1.99 -10.72 -12.53
N ASN A 29 1.08 -9.87 -12.06
CA ASN A 29 1.08 -8.42 -12.30
C ASN A 29 1.29 -7.62 -11.01
N ILE A 30 2.18 -8.09 -10.13
CA ILE A 30 2.54 -7.37 -8.90
C ILE A 30 3.57 -6.27 -9.22
N PRO A 31 3.29 -5.00 -8.85
CA PRO A 31 4.26 -3.92 -8.98
C PRO A 31 5.53 -4.23 -8.21
N ARG A 32 6.67 -3.89 -8.80
CA ARG A 32 7.98 -4.12 -8.16
C ARG A 32 8.10 -3.45 -6.79
N TYR A 33 7.54 -2.25 -6.64
CA TYR A 33 7.60 -1.52 -5.38
C TYR A 33 6.19 -1.30 -4.82
N LEU A 34 6.02 -1.69 -3.56
CA LEU A 34 4.81 -1.44 -2.79
C LEU A 34 5.15 -0.64 -1.53
N PHE A 35 4.23 0.22 -1.10
CA PHE A 35 4.39 1.14 0.01
C PHE A 35 3.38 0.85 1.12
N ARG A 36 3.82 0.92 2.38
CA ARG A 36 2.94 0.80 3.55
C ARG A 36 3.22 1.90 4.55
N VAL A 37 2.16 2.47 5.11
CA VAL A 37 2.25 3.41 6.24
C VAL A 37 2.05 2.65 7.53
N HIS A 38 2.90 2.92 8.51
CA HIS A 38 2.76 2.41 9.87
C HIS A 38 2.94 3.56 10.85
N ALA A 39 2.02 3.68 11.80
CA ALA A 39 2.07 4.62 12.91
C ALA A 39 1.64 3.89 14.20
N PRO A 40 1.85 4.44 15.40
CA PRO A 40 1.45 3.78 16.64
C PRO A 40 -0.03 3.37 16.70
N SER A 41 -0.92 4.13 16.05
CA SER A 41 -2.35 3.78 15.97
C SER A 41 -2.69 2.69 14.94
N THR A 42 -1.76 2.38 14.03
CA THR A 42 -1.96 1.35 13.01
C THR A 42 -1.90 -0.03 13.64
N ARG A 43 -2.81 -0.90 13.21
CA ARG A 43 -2.88 -2.27 13.71
C ARG A 43 -1.97 -3.21 12.94
N GLY A 44 -1.72 -4.37 13.55
CA GLY A 44 -0.67 -5.28 13.12
C GLY A 44 0.71 -4.73 13.44
N ARG A 45 1.74 -5.47 13.02
CA ARG A 45 3.14 -5.11 13.20
C ARG A 45 3.80 -4.96 11.84
N THR A 46 4.68 -3.98 11.70
CA THR A 46 5.47 -3.78 10.48
C THR A 46 6.87 -3.36 10.87
N THR A 47 7.85 -4.14 10.44
CA THR A 47 9.29 -3.88 10.61
C THR A 47 9.98 -3.96 9.25
N ASN A 48 11.30 -3.77 9.19
CA ASN A 48 12.05 -4.00 7.94
C ASN A 48 12.23 -5.49 7.60
N ASN A 49 11.84 -6.41 8.49
CA ASN A 49 12.03 -7.84 8.31
C ASN A 49 10.74 -8.62 8.11
N GLU A 50 9.63 -8.08 8.59
CA GLU A 50 8.37 -8.81 8.69
C GLU A 50 7.18 -7.84 8.78
N VAL A 51 6.06 -8.27 8.20
CA VAL A 51 4.73 -7.70 8.42
C VAL A 51 3.82 -8.78 8.98
N THR A 52 3.08 -8.45 10.04
CA THR A 52 2.24 -9.39 10.78
C THR A 52 0.86 -8.77 10.99
N SER A 53 -0.19 -9.46 10.55
CA SER A 53 -1.59 -9.08 10.76
C SER A 53 -1.96 -9.11 12.25
N VAL A 54 -3.11 -8.54 12.61
CA VAL A 54 -3.62 -8.61 13.99
C VAL A 54 -3.93 -10.06 14.34
N ALA A 55 -4.61 -10.77 13.42
CA ALA A 55 -4.94 -12.17 13.62
C ALA A 55 -3.72 -13.04 13.94
N ALA A 56 -2.60 -12.80 13.25
CA ALA A 56 -1.37 -13.55 13.48
C ALA A 56 -0.67 -13.16 14.79
N LEU A 57 -0.74 -11.89 15.20
CA LEU A 57 -0.20 -11.45 16.50
C LEU A 57 -0.98 -12.03 17.67
N ASP A 58 -2.29 -12.14 17.52
CA ASP A 58 -3.21 -12.68 18.52
C ASP A 58 -3.36 -14.21 18.43
N GLU A 59 -2.54 -14.85 17.59
CA GLU A 59 -2.46 -16.32 17.43
C GLU A 59 -3.77 -16.99 17.03
N TYR A 60 -4.62 -16.32 16.23
CA TYR A 60 -5.80 -16.95 15.64
C TYR A 60 -5.39 -18.07 14.67
N ASP A 61 -6.02 -19.25 14.79
CA ASP A 61 -5.68 -20.42 13.97
C ASP A 61 -5.75 -20.13 12.46
N TYR A 62 -6.79 -19.40 12.02
CA TYR A 62 -6.99 -19.05 10.62
C TYR A 62 -5.87 -18.14 10.07
N ALA A 63 -5.14 -17.42 10.92
CA ALA A 63 -4.08 -16.51 10.50
C ALA A 63 -2.87 -17.23 9.88
N THR A 64 -2.82 -18.56 9.98
CA THR A 64 -1.78 -19.42 9.38
C THR A 64 -2.20 -20.09 8.07
N SER A 65 -3.44 -19.84 7.64
CA SER A 65 -4.04 -20.47 6.46
C SER A 65 -4.35 -19.42 5.39
N ASP A 66 -4.39 -19.87 4.13
CA ASP A 66 -4.73 -19.01 3.00
C ASP A 66 -6.22 -18.70 3.00
N MET A 67 -6.58 -17.41 3.02
CA MET A 67 -7.96 -16.94 2.96
C MET A 67 -8.75 -17.45 1.75
N LEU A 68 -8.08 -17.77 0.63
CA LEU A 68 -8.74 -18.37 -0.54
C LEU A 68 -9.23 -19.81 -0.29
N SER A 69 -8.79 -20.46 0.78
CA SER A 69 -9.22 -21.80 1.19
C SER A 69 -10.31 -21.81 2.26
N TRP A 70 -10.76 -20.65 2.72
CA TRP A 70 -11.80 -20.53 3.74
C TRP A 70 -13.19 -20.73 3.15
N ASP A 71 -14.20 -20.75 4.03
CA ASP A 71 -15.57 -20.56 3.59
C ASP A 71 -15.70 -19.21 2.86
N PHE A 72 -16.45 -19.20 1.75
CA PHE A 72 -16.56 -18.03 0.88
C PHE A 72 -17.20 -16.83 1.57
N GLU A 73 -18.17 -17.05 2.45
CA GLU A 73 -18.83 -15.97 3.18
C GLU A 73 -17.89 -15.40 4.24
N ASP A 74 -17.17 -16.25 4.98
CA ASP A 74 -16.17 -15.82 5.97
C ASP A 74 -15.03 -15.02 5.34
N ALA A 75 -14.52 -15.45 4.18
CA ALA A 75 -13.48 -14.74 3.45
C ALA A 75 -13.96 -13.40 2.87
N ALA A 76 -15.20 -13.36 2.37
CA ALA A 76 -15.81 -12.13 1.88
C ALA A 76 -16.03 -11.11 3.01
N ASP A 77 -16.45 -11.59 4.18
CA ASP A 77 -16.61 -10.81 5.40
C ASP A 77 -15.27 -10.24 5.88
N MET A 78 -14.23 -11.07 5.96
CA MET A 78 -12.86 -10.64 6.29
C MET A 78 -12.37 -9.52 5.36
N LEU A 79 -12.53 -9.71 4.05
CA LEU A 79 -12.12 -8.72 3.06
C LEU A 79 -12.91 -7.40 3.19
N ARG A 80 -14.24 -7.49 3.33
CA ARG A 80 -15.12 -6.34 3.48
C ARG A 80 -14.74 -5.53 4.71
N ASP A 81 -14.61 -6.19 5.85
CA ASP A 81 -14.35 -5.57 7.14
C ASP A 81 -13.00 -4.84 7.12
N HIS A 82 -11.97 -5.49 6.54
CA HIS A 82 -10.67 -4.90 6.29
C HIS A 82 -10.75 -3.61 5.45
N LEU A 83 -11.39 -3.69 4.27
CA LEU A 83 -11.42 -2.58 3.31
C LEU A 83 -12.34 -1.43 3.73
N THR A 84 -13.39 -1.70 4.49
CA THR A 84 -14.31 -0.68 4.99
C THR A 84 -13.84 -0.06 6.31
N SER A 85 -12.79 -0.63 6.94
CA SER A 85 -12.28 -0.23 8.26
C SER A 85 -13.25 -0.48 9.42
N TRP A 86 -14.14 -1.47 9.30
CA TRP A 86 -15.09 -1.88 10.35
C TRP A 86 -14.63 -3.19 10.98
N SER A 87 -14.52 -3.21 12.31
CA SER A 87 -13.94 -4.27 13.14
C SER A 87 -12.46 -4.60 12.85
N ARG A 88 -11.62 -4.52 13.88
CA ARG A 88 -10.15 -4.68 13.78
C ARG A 88 -9.60 -5.78 14.69
N GLU A 89 -10.49 -6.57 15.26
CA GLU A 89 -10.12 -7.75 16.04
C GLU A 89 -10.10 -8.93 15.07
N GLY A 90 -9.00 -9.69 15.06
CA GLY A 90 -8.86 -10.81 14.14
C GLY A 90 -8.63 -10.45 12.66
N ASP A 91 -8.32 -9.19 12.33
CA ASP A 91 -7.99 -8.82 10.94
C ASP A 91 -6.73 -9.56 10.49
N ASN A 92 -6.88 -10.40 9.47
CA ASN A 92 -5.80 -11.23 8.93
C ASN A 92 -5.07 -10.57 7.76
N LEU A 93 -5.52 -9.40 7.29
CA LEU A 93 -5.01 -8.76 6.09
C LEU A 93 -4.17 -7.53 6.43
N MET A 94 -3.25 -7.20 5.54
CA MET A 94 -2.36 -6.05 5.68
C MET A 94 -2.23 -5.30 4.35
N SER A 95 -2.73 -4.06 4.33
CA SER A 95 -2.68 -3.20 3.15
C SER A 95 -1.28 -2.70 2.77
N TRP A 96 -1.04 -2.69 1.48
CA TRP A 96 0.04 -2.03 0.78
C TRP A 96 -0.53 -1.25 -0.40
N SER A 97 0.21 -0.25 -0.90
CA SER A 97 -0.20 0.54 -2.05
C SER A 97 0.91 0.63 -3.07
N SER A 98 0.59 0.54 -4.35
CA SER A 98 1.50 0.86 -5.45
C SER A 98 1.65 2.37 -5.68
N SER A 99 0.84 3.20 -5.01
CA SER A 99 0.84 4.66 -5.16
C SER A 99 1.60 5.34 -4.03
N PHE A 100 2.81 5.82 -4.33
CA PHE A 100 3.59 6.57 -3.34
C PHE A 100 2.89 7.87 -2.91
N LEU A 101 2.16 8.53 -3.81
CA LEU A 101 1.32 9.69 -3.48
C LEU A 101 0.26 9.34 -2.43
N PHE A 102 -0.43 8.21 -2.62
CA PHE A 102 -1.42 7.74 -1.64
C PHE A 102 -0.76 7.48 -0.29
N ALA A 103 0.38 6.76 -0.26
CA ALA A 103 1.09 6.47 0.99
C ALA A 103 1.53 7.75 1.73
N LEU A 104 2.07 8.75 1.02
CA LEU A 104 2.46 10.04 1.60
C LEU A 104 1.25 10.77 2.20
N HIS A 105 0.16 10.85 1.44
CA HIS A 105 -1.03 11.54 1.92
C HIS A 105 -1.74 10.78 3.05
N TYR A 106 -1.72 9.45 3.01
CA TYR A 106 -2.25 8.61 4.09
C TYR A 106 -1.46 8.77 5.39
N ALA A 107 -0.13 8.94 5.32
CA ALA A 107 0.69 9.28 6.48
C ALA A 107 0.31 10.64 7.09
N LEU A 108 0.08 11.66 6.26
CA LEU A 108 -0.40 12.98 6.71
C LEU A 108 -1.82 12.92 7.29
N TYR A 109 -2.68 12.10 6.69
CA TYR A 109 -4.04 11.84 7.18
C TYR A 109 -4.03 11.22 8.58
N HIS A 110 -3.19 10.21 8.81
CA HIS A 110 -3.07 9.54 10.11
C HIS A 110 -2.67 10.48 11.23
N ILE A 111 -1.63 11.30 11.02
CA ILE A 111 -1.18 12.26 12.05
C ILE A 111 -2.23 13.34 12.34
N ALA A 112 -3.06 13.69 11.36
CA ALA A 112 -4.14 14.65 11.55
C ALA A 112 -5.35 14.06 12.29
N ARG A 113 -5.57 12.74 12.15
CA ARG A 113 -6.72 12.05 12.72
C ARG A 113 -6.47 11.48 14.12
N ASN A 114 -5.24 11.04 14.40
CA ASN A 114 -4.91 10.32 15.63
C ASN A 114 -3.92 11.12 16.48
N ALA A 115 -4.32 11.46 17.71
CA ALA A 115 -3.51 12.30 18.61
C ALA A 115 -2.17 11.65 19.03
N THR A 116 -2.05 10.33 18.94
CA THR A 116 -0.82 9.57 19.28
C THR A 116 0.20 9.56 18.15
N ASP A 117 -0.24 9.86 16.93
CA ASP A 117 0.58 9.77 15.74
C ASP A 117 1.17 11.16 15.43
N ASN A 118 2.43 11.18 15.04
CA ASN A 118 3.11 12.40 14.60
C ASN A 118 4.14 12.06 13.52
N ALA A 119 4.69 13.07 12.86
CA ALA A 119 5.60 12.85 11.74
C ALA A 119 6.83 12.01 12.12
N SER A 120 7.29 12.04 13.38
CA SER A 120 8.48 11.30 13.80
C SER A 120 8.24 9.80 14.01
N ASN A 121 7.04 9.42 14.45
CA ASN A 121 6.67 8.02 14.72
C ASN A 121 5.81 7.38 13.60
N THR A 122 5.33 8.16 12.64
CA THR A 122 4.73 7.64 11.40
C THR A 122 5.82 7.32 10.38
N ARG A 123 5.90 6.05 9.98
CA ARG A 123 6.88 5.50 9.05
C ARG A 123 6.23 5.14 7.72
N ILE A 124 6.99 5.31 6.64
CA ILE A 124 6.67 4.78 5.32
C ILE A 124 7.68 3.69 5.00
N TYR A 125 7.16 2.49 4.78
CA TYR A 125 7.88 1.32 4.31
C TYR A 125 7.76 1.23 2.81
N VAL A 126 8.83 0.77 2.17
CA VAL A 126 8.83 0.32 0.77
C VAL A 126 9.40 -1.09 0.73
N VAL A 127 8.81 -1.96 -0.08
CA VAL A 127 9.29 -3.32 -0.32
C VAL A 127 9.53 -3.54 -1.81
N ASP A 128 10.64 -4.22 -2.16
CA ASP A 128 10.93 -4.72 -3.51
C ASP A 128 10.37 -6.15 -3.61
N THR A 129 9.27 -6.29 -4.35
CA THR A 129 8.55 -7.55 -4.53
C THR A 129 9.28 -8.52 -5.44
N MET A 130 10.33 -8.08 -6.15
CA MET A 130 11.09 -8.91 -7.07
C MET A 130 11.75 -10.09 -6.35
N GLY A 131 11.35 -11.31 -6.71
CA GLY A 131 11.88 -12.55 -6.13
C GLY A 131 11.29 -12.91 -4.76
N MET A 132 10.20 -12.26 -4.35
CA MET A 132 9.33 -12.78 -3.30
C MET A 132 8.52 -13.98 -3.81
N ALA A 133 8.00 -14.80 -2.91
CA ALA A 133 7.17 -15.94 -3.28
C ALA A 133 5.89 -15.47 -3.98
N VAL A 134 5.51 -16.16 -5.06
CA VAL A 134 4.21 -15.94 -5.71
C VAL A 134 3.10 -16.16 -4.68
N GLY A 135 2.14 -15.24 -4.63
CA GLY A 135 1.10 -15.22 -3.59
C GLY A 135 1.42 -14.36 -2.37
N SER A 136 2.60 -13.70 -2.31
CA SER A 136 2.90 -12.76 -1.21
C SER A 136 1.94 -11.56 -1.17
N PHE A 137 1.48 -11.13 -2.34
CA PHE A 137 0.56 -10.01 -2.50
C PHE A 137 -0.52 -10.35 -3.53
N LEU A 138 -1.73 -9.83 -3.33
CA LEU A 138 -2.82 -9.87 -4.30
C LEU A 138 -3.51 -8.50 -4.33
N PRO A 139 -3.87 -7.95 -5.51
CA PRO A 139 -4.60 -6.68 -5.59
C PRO A 139 -5.96 -6.77 -4.91
N ASP A 140 -6.37 -5.71 -4.20
CA ASP A 140 -7.69 -5.64 -3.56
C ASP A 140 -8.82 -5.91 -4.56
N LEU A 141 -8.71 -5.34 -5.76
CA LEU A 141 -9.65 -5.51 -6.86
C LEU A 141 -9.83 -6.96 -7.30
N GLY A 142 -8.76 -7.76 -7.32
CA GLY A 142 -8.84 -9.18 -7.67
C GLY A 142 -9.63 -9.95 -6.63
N LEU A 143 -9.35 -9.70 -5.34
CA LEU A 143 -10.09 -10.30 -4.22
C LEU A 143 -11.55 -9.82 -4.17
N ILE A 144 -11.80 -8.53 -4.41
CA ILE A 144 -13.16 -7.97 -4.46
C ILE A 144 -13.95 -8.67 -5.56
N ASP A 145 -13.42 -8.77 -6.78
CA ASP A 145 -14.13 -9.41 -7.89
C ASP A 145 -14.42 -10.89 -7.63
N TYR A 146 -13.51 -11.57 -6.93
CA TYR A 146 -13.66 -12.97 -6.56
C TYR A 146 -14.73 -13.18 -5.47
N PHE A 147 -14.75 -12.32 -4.45
CA PHE A 147 -15.63 -12.48 -3.28
C PHE A 147 -16.95 -11.69 -3.36
N VAL A 148 -17.15 -10.82 -4.35
CA VAL A 148 -18.30 -9.87 -4.40
C VAL A 148 -19.68 -10.53 -4.28
N TYR A 149 -19.83 -11.77 -4.76
CA TYR A 149 -21.10 -12.49 -4.76
C TYR A 149 -21.42 -13.17 -3.42
N TRP A 150 -20.43 -13.29 -2.54
CA TRP A 150 -20.54 -13.98 -1.25
C TRP A 150 -20.78 -13.01 -0.09
N ASP A 151 -20.57 -11.71 -0.31
CA ASP A 151 -20.87 -10.64 0.65
C ASP A 151 -22.36 -10.23 0.67
N SER A 152 -23.24 -11.20 0.92
CA SER A 152 -24.70 -10.98 0.87
C SER A 152 -25.28 -10.41 2.17
N GLY A 153 -24.61 -10.63 3.30
CA GLY A 153 -25.07 -10.27 4.64
C GLY A 153 -24.89 -8.79 5.03
N ALA A 154 -24.01 -8.04 4.35
CA ALA A 154 -23.71 -6.65 4.72
C ALA A 154 -24.79 -5.64 4.29
N PRO A 155 -24.92 -4.51 5.02
CA PRO A 155 -25.67 -3.35 4.55
C PRO A 155 -25.18 -2.87 3.17
N PRO A 156 -26.05 -2.43 2.26
CA PRO A 156 -25.65 -2.04 0.90
C PRO A 156 -24.53 -1.00 0.81
N SER A 157 -24.39 -0.12 1.81
CA SER A 157 -23.34 0.89 1.87
C SER A 157 -21.95 0.33 2.17
N MET A 158 -21.85 -0.91 2.66
CA MET A 158 -20.61 -1.56 3.06
C MET A 158 -20.23 -2.74 2.17
N ARG A 159 -21.09 -3.09 1.19
CA ARG A 159 -20.86 -4.26 0.36
C ARG A 159 -19.62 -4.14 -0.51
N LEU A 160 -18.95 -5.27 -0.77
CA LEU A 160 -17.86 -5.40 -1.74
C LEU A 160 -18.28 -4.89 -3.12
N SER A 161 -19.54 -5.06 -3.53
CA SER A 161 -20.05 -4.51 -4.81
C SER A 161 -20.00 -2.98 -4.86
N LYS A 162 -20.18 -2.30 -3.72
CA LYS A 162 -20.02 -0.84 -3.64
C LYS A 162 -18.54 -0.45 -3.77
N LEU A 163 -17.64 -1.18 -3.11
CA LEU A 163 -16.19 -0.97 -3.23
C LEU A 163 -15.71 -1.24 -4.66
N GLN A 164 -16.19 -2.32 -5.29
CA GLN A 164 -15.93 -2.66 -6.67
C GLN A 164 -16.28 -1.50 -7.60
N TRP A 165 -17.49 -0.95 -7.47
CA TRP A 165 -17.92 0.22 -8.25
C TRP A 165 -17.05 1.45 -7.97
N LEU A 166 -16.72 1.75 -6.70
CA LEU A 166 -15.84 2.86 -6.36
C LEU A 166 -14.43 2.70 -6.99
N ARG A 167 -13.88 1.49 -6.99
CA ARG A 167 -12.53 1.22 -7.51
C ARG A 167 -12.46 1.18 -9.04
N ARG A 168 -13.52 0.70 -9.71
CA ARG A 168 -13.55 0.50 -11.17
C ARG A 168 -14.23 1.62 -11.95
N SER A 169 -15.23 2.25 -11.36
CA SER A 169 -16.08 3.24 -12.04
C SER A 169 -15.85 4.67 -11.56
N THR A 170 -14.91 4.86 -10.64
CA THR A 170 -14.47 6.18 -10.18
C THR A 170 -12.96 6.19 -9.98
N GLU A 171 -12.42 7.32 -9.61
CA GLU A 171 -11.01 7.63 -9.45
C GLU A 171 -10.49 7.32 -8.03
N TYR A 172 -11.35 6.70 -7.21
CA TYR A 172 -11.02 6.23 -5.86
C TYR A 172 -10.23 4.92 -5.84
N ASN A 173 -9.47 4.60 -6.89
CA ASN A 173 -8.54 3.47 -6.87
C ASN A 173 -7.24 3.86 -6.12
N PHE A 174 -6.89 3.17 -5.04
CA PHE A 174 -5.69 3.46 -4.25
C PHE A 174 -4.48 2.59 -4.63
N GLY A 175 -4.63 1.72 -5.64
CA GLY A 175 -3.63 0.75 -6.03
C GLY A 175 -3.29 -0.18 -4.87
N GLU A 176 -4.32 -0.68 -4.17
CA GLU A 176 -4.15 -1.44 -2.93
C GLU A 176 -3.84 -2.91 -3.23
N TYR A 177 -2.88 -3.46 -2.48
CA TYR A 177 -2.47 -4.85 -2.52
C TYR A 177 -2.46 -5.36 -1.09
N LEU A 178 -2.94 -6.59 -0.88
CA LEU A 178 -3.04 -7.20 0.43
C LEU A 178 -2.00 -8.30 0.56
N CYS A 179 -1.42 -8.44 1.74
CA CYS A 179 -0.80 -9.68 2.21
C CYS A 179 -1.59 -10.21 3.43
N GLN A 180 -1.39 -11.48 3.79
CA GLN A 180 -2.14 -12.14 4.86
C GLN A 180 -1.22 -12.74 5.93
N GLY A 181 -1.74 -12.89 7.15
CA GLY A 181 -1.04 -13.52 8.26
C GLY A 181 0.31 -12.87 8.56
N THR A 182 1.38 -13.67 8.49
CA THR A 182 2.76 -13.20 8.58
C THR A 182 3.45 -13.28 7.22
N LEU A 183 4.19 -12.23 6.86
CA LEU A 183 5.00 -12.19 5.65
C LEU A 183 6.39 -11.63 5.93
N SER A 184 7.42 -12.40 5.60
CA SER A 184 8.80 -11.95 5.64
C SER A 184 9.12 -10.99 4.50
N ILE A 185 9.70 -9.85 4.86
CA ILE A 185 10.21 -8.82 3.93
C ILE A 185 11.70 -8.52 4.17
N ALA A 186 12.37 -9.40 4.89
CA ALA A 186 13.77 -9.26 5.28
C ALA A 186 14.69 -9.12 4.07
N GLY A 187 15.59 -8.12 4.13
CA GLY A 187 16.52 -7.81 3.04
C GLY A 187 15.86 -7.23 1.78
N ARG A 188 14.54 -6.99 1.79
CA ARG A 188 13.77 -6.49 0.64
C ARG A 188 13.01 -5.22 0.94
N ALA A 189 13.06 -4.75 2.18
CA ALA A 189 12.37 -3.55 2.59
C ALA A 189 13.30 -2.54 3.26
N THR A 190 12.93 -1.28 3.13
CA THR A 190 13.49 -0.18 3.92
C THR A 190 12.35 0.74 4.36
N SER A 191 12.65 1.64 5.29
CA SER A 191 11.67 2.60 5.77
C SER A 191 12.29 3.88 6.30
N THR A 192 11.50 4.95 6.24
CA THR A 192 11.84 6.27 6.80
C THR A 192 10.66 6.84 7.58
N SER A 193 10.91 7.81 8.46
CA SER A 193 9.83 8.57 9.09
C SER A 193 9.32 9.66 8.15
N LEU A 194 8.05 10.03 8.31
CA LEU A 194 7.48 11.19 7.61
C LEU A 194 8.24 12.47 7.94
N GLN A 195 8.71 12.62 9.18
CA GLN A 195 9.54 13.75 9.61
C GLN A 195 10.84 13.82 8.81
N ASN A 196 11.51 12.68 8.57
CA ASN A 196 12.73 12.66 7.78
C ASN A 196 12.47 13.11 6.34
N LEU A 197 11.38 12.65 5.72
CA LEU A 197 11.00 13.10 4.38
C LEU A 197 10.77 14.63 4.35
N ILE A 198 10.04 15.16 5.33
CA ILE A 198 9.79 16.61 5.45
C ILE A 198 11.11 17.37 5.62
N ASN A 199 11.98 16.94 6.53
CA ASN A 199 13.26 17.57 6.81
C ASN A 199 14.21 17.57 5.60
N HIS A 200 14.10 16.57 4.71
CA HIS A 200 14.89 16.50 3.47
C HIS A 200 14.23 17.25 2.29
N GLY A 201 13.09 17.90 2.50
CA GLY A 201 12.49 18.80 1.52
C GLY A 201 11.28 18.25 0.76
N LEU A 202 10.59 17.22 1.27
CA LEU A 202 9.37 16.69 0.63
C LEU A 202 8.35 17.79 0.30
N LEU A 203 8.07 18.70 1.24
CA LEU A 203 7.10 19.78 1.04
C LEU A 203 7.62 20.89 0.11
N GLY A 204 8.94 20.97 -0.10
CA GLY A 204 9.52 21.82 -1.14
C GLY A 204 9.41 21.18 -2.53
N LEU A 205 9.45 19.85 -2.60
CA LEU A 205 9.29 19.10 -3.85
C LEU A 205 7.82 19.01 -4.30
N VAL A 206 6.91 18.80 -3.35
CA VAL A 206 5.46 18.67 -3.58
C VAL A 206 4.70 19.52 -2.54
N PRO A 207 4.64 20.85 -2.74
CA PRO A 207 3.97 21.75 -1.81
C PRO A 207 2.48 21.46 -1.63
N GLU A 208 1.82 20.83 -2.61
CA GLU A 208 0.40 20.45 -2.56
C GLU A 208 0.09 19.50 -1.39
N LEU A 209 1.09 18.77 -0.87
CA LEU A 209 0.95 17.94 0.32
C LEU A 209 0.81 18.73 1.62
N ALA A 210 1.27 19.99 1.66
CA ALA A 210 1.20 20.85 2.85
C ALA A 210 -0.17 21.52 3.03
N GLU A 211 -0.99 21.53 1.97
CA GLU A 211 -2.30 22.18 1.99
C GLU A 211 -3.26 21.50 2.98
N PRO A 212 -3.94 22.25 3.86
CA PRO A 212 -4.83 21.69 4.87
C PRO A 212 -5.95 20.83 4.26
N ASN A 213 -6.13 19.61 4.77
CA ASN A 213 -7.30 18.81 4.44
C ASN A 213 -8.47 19.16 5.38
N GLY A 214 -9.17 20.27 5.09
CA GLY A 214 -10.18 20.86 5.98
C GLY A 214 -11.36 19.95 6.34
N ARG A 215 -11.61 18.90 5.56
CA ARG A 215 -12.49 17.77 5.89
C ARG A 215 -11.63 16.53 5.78
N LEU A 216 -11.40 15.77 6.85
CA LEU A 216 -10.57 14.57 6.88
C LEU A 216 -11.13 13.43 6.00
N GLU A 217 -11.23 13.67 4.70
CA GLU A 217 -11.76 12.80 3.65
C GLU A 217 -10.60 12.33 2.77
N LEU A 218 -9.97 11.22 3.17
CA LEU A 218 -8.77 10.67 2.52
C LEU A 218 -8.96 10.49 1.00
N ALA A 219 -10.03 9.79 0.60
CA ALA A 219 -10.29 9.43 -0.79
C ALA A 219 -10.43 10.66 -1.70
N LYS A 220 -11.23 11.64 -1.28
CA LYS A 220 -11.46 12.89 -2.02
C LYS A 220 -10.21 13.74 -2.11
N ARG A 221 -9.40 13.79 -1.04
CA ARG A 221 -8.16 14.57 -1.07
C ARG A 221 -7.12 13.95 -1.98
N VAL A 222 -6.97 12.62 -1.98
CA VAL A 222 -6.09 11.92 -2.94
C VAL A 222 -6.56 12.15 -4.37
N TYR A 223 -7.87 12.11 -4.62
CA TYR A 223 -8.44 12.43 -5.94
C TYR A 223 -8.07 13.85 -6.38
N SER A 224 -8.31 14.87 -5.55
CA SER A 224 -7.92 16.26 -5.85
C SER A 224 -6.42 16.40 -6.11
N LEU A 225 -5.57 15.77 -5.30
CA LEU A 225 -4.13 15.77 -5.54
C LEU A 225 -3.74 15.16 -6.88
N ARG A 226 -4.43 14.10 -7.31
CA ARG A 226 -4.18 13.48 -8.62
C ARG A 226 -4.59 14.41 -9.77
N GLU A 227 -5.76 15.03 -9.67
CA GLU A 227 -6.20 16.04 -10.66
C GLU A 227 -5.16 17.15 -10.80
N ASP A 228 -4.71 17.71 -9.68
CA ASP A 228 -3.75 18.81 -9.67
C ASP A 228 -2.37 18.39 -10.22
N LEU A 229 -1.79 17.33 -9.65
CA LEU A 229 -0.42 16.90 -9.93
C LEU A 229 -0.25 16.19 -11.28
N PHE A 230 -1.34 15.69 -11.87
CA PHE A 230 -1.32 14.91 -13.12
C PHE A 230 -2.04 15.60 -14.28
N SER A 231 -2.56 16.82 -14.08
CA SER A 231 -3.20 17.63 -15.11
C SER A 231 -2.31 17.83 -16.35
N LEU A 232 -1.08 18.34 -16.15
CA LEU A 232 -0.17 18.69 -17.24
C LEU A 232 1.20 18.00 -17.11
N PRO A 233 1.69 17.34 -18.17
CA PRO A 233 3.01 16.73 -18.15
C PRO A 233 4.10 17.80 -18.06
N SER A 234 5.08 17.58 -17.18
CA SER A 234 6.24 18.46 -17.01
C SER A 234 7.55 17.68 -17.06
N ARG A 235 8.65 18.33 -17.46
CA ARG A 235 9.98 17.76 -17.26
C ARG A 235 10.50 18.15 -15.87
N PRO A 236 11.14 17.23 -15.13
CA PRO A 236 11.72 17.59 -13.85
C PRO A 236 12.85 18.60 -14.05
N THR A 237 12.82 19.68 -13.29
CA THR A 237 13.89 20.66 -13.21
C THR A 237 15.12 20.05 -12.56
N LYS A 238 16.31 20.66 -12.79
CA LYS A 238 17.54 20.24 -12.10
C LYS A 238 17.42 20.32 -10.58
N VAL A 239 16.62 21.27 -10.08
CA VAL A 239 16.36 21.43 -8.64
C VAL A 239 15.51 20.28 -8.14
N GLU A 240 14.37 19.97 -8.78
CA GLU A 240 13.53 18.82 -8.42
C GLU A 240 14.33 17.52 -8.43
N THR A 241 15.11 17.25 -9.48
CA THR A 241 15.92 16.03 -9.58
C THR A 241 16.93 15.92 -8.44
N ARG A 242 17.63 17.02 -8.11
CA ARG A 242 18.59 17.05 -6.98
C ARG A 242 17.88 16.86 -5.64
N THR A 243 16.77 17.54 -5.43
CA THR A 243 15.97 17.40 -4.19
C THR A 243 15.45 15.98 -4.04
N ALA A 244 14.91 15.38 -5.09
CA ALA A 244 14.45 13.99 -5.07
C ALA A 244 15.59 13.01 -4.75
N LEU A 245 16.79 13.21 -5.32
CA LEU A 245 17.96 12.39 -5.02
C LEU A 245 18.40 12.54 -3.55
N VAL A 246 18.44 13.78 -3.03
CA VAL A 246 18.78 14.06 -1.63
C VAL A 246 17.80 13.39 -0.68
N ILE A 247 16.49 13.50 -0.94
CA ILE A 247 15.46 12.82 -0.15
C ILE A 247 15.69 11.30 -0.23
N ALA A 248 15.86 10.75 -1.43
CA ALA A 248 16.01 9.31 -1.62
C ALA A 248 17.21 8.73 -0.87
N GLN A 249 18.39 9.34 -1.02
CA GLN A 249 19.61 8.91 -0.32
C GLN A 249 19.52 9.11 1.19
N GLY A 250 19.06 10.27 1.64
CA GLY A 250 19.00 10.61 3.06
C GLY A 250 17.93 9.86 3.84
N CYS A 251 16.82 9.49 3.19
CA CYS A 251 15.70 8.81 3.83
C CYS A 251 15.73 7.29 3.70
N PHE A 252 16.19 6.76 2.56
CA PHE A 252 16.07 5.32 2.25
C PHE A 252 17.41 4.61 2.06
N GLY A 253 18.52 5.38 2.00
CA GLY A 253 19.87 4.85 1.80
C GLY A 253 20.27 4.74 0.32
N GLN A 254 21.55 4.44 0.08
CA GLN A 254 22.13 4.44 -1.28
C GLN A 254 21.52 3.36 -2.19
N GLU A 255 21.25 2.17 -1.66
CA GLU A 255 20.68 1.05 -2.42
C GLU A 255 19.27 1.36 -2.95
N TRP A 256 18.53 2.19 -2.22
CA TRP A 256 17.15 2.59 -2.55
C TRP A 256 17.07 3.95 -3.24
N ALA A 257 18.21 4.63 -3.45
CA ALA A 257 18.23 6.00 -3.94
C ALA A 257 17.57 6.12 -5.32
N LEU A 258 17.89 5.24 -6.27
CA LEU A 258 17.31 5.27 -7.61
C LEU A 258 15.80 5.00 -7.62
N PRO A 259 15.28 3.89 -7.06
CA PRO A 259 13.84 3.64 -7.11
C PRO A 259 13.05 4.70 -6.33
N MET A 260 13.56 5.20 -5.20
CA MET A 260 12.85 6.22 -4.44
C MET A 260 12.93 7.60 -5.09
N MET A 261 14.03 7.95 -5.76
CA MET A 261 14.09 9.15 -6.59
C MET A 261 13.06 9.07 -7.72
N ALA A 262 12.95 7.93 -8.40
CA ALA A 262 11.95 7.72 -9.45
C ALA A 262 10.52 7.84 -8.91
N ALA A 263 10.22 7.24 -7.76
CA ALA A 263 8.93 7.36 -7.08
C ALA A 263 8.61 8.82 -6.72
N LEU A 264 9.55 9.56 -6.14
CA LEU A 264 9.40 10.99 -5.81
C LEU A 264 9.15 11.84 -7.05
N LEU A 265 9.90 11.61 -8.14
CA LEU A 265 9.70 12.34 -9.39
C LEU A 265 8.37 12.00 -10.05
N SER A 266 7.87 10.76 -9.89
CA SER A 266 6.57 10.32 -10.42
C SER A 266 5.36 10.88 -9.66
N LEU A 267 5.55 11.64 -8.59
CA LEU A 267 4.46 12.35 -7.89
C LEU A 267 3.79 13.41 -8.78
N ARG A 268 4.37 13.74 -9.94
CA ARG A 268 3.77 14.54 -11.01
C ARG A 268 3.79 13.79 -12.32
N LYS A 269 2.84 14.09 -13.21
CA LYS A 269 2.89 13.59 -14.59
C LYS A 269 4.13 14.12 -15.29
N ARG A 270 4.98 13.22 -15.78
CA ARG A 270 6.22 13.57 -16.48
C ARG A 270 6.10 13.37 -17.99
N VAL A 271 6.78 14.22 -18.76
CA VAL A 271 6.88 14.05 -20.22
C VAL A 271 7.63 12.74 -20.52
N ARG A 272 7.03 11.88 -21.34
CA ARG A 272 7.73 10.75 -21.93
C ARG A 272 8.58 11.25 -23.09
N ASP A 273 9.88 11.35 -22.87
CA ASP A 273 10.79 11.51 -24.02
C ASP A 273 10.77 10.18 -24.78
N GLY A 274 10.51 10.23 -26.09
CA GLY A 274 10.45 9.05 -26.98
C GLY A 274 11.74 8.22 -27.05
N SER A 275 12.76 8.58 -26.28
CA SER A 275 13.98 7.83 -26.00
C SER A 275 13.91 7.17 -24.61
N GLY A 276 13.11 6.11 -24.50
CA GLY A 276 13.50 4.90 -23.75
C GLY A 276 13.86 4.97 -22.26
N ILE A 277 13.22 5.83 -21.46
CA ILE A 277 13.13 5.57 -20.00
C ILE A 277 11.67 5.28 -19.68
N GLN A 278 11.34 3.99 -19.57
CA GLN A 278 10.07 3.53 -18.99
C GLN A 278 10.05 3.92 -17.51
N VAL A 279 9.62 5.14 -17.22
CA VAL A 279 9.07 5.46 -15.90
C VAL A 279 7.74 4.72 -15.83
N MET A 280 7.66 3.79 -14.88
CA MET A 280 6.54 2.88 -14.62
C MET A 280 5.20 3.58 -14.86
N ASP A 281 4.42 3.06 -15.82
CA ASP A 281 2.97 3.31 -15.87
C ASP A 281 2.37 2.69 -14.62
N LEU A 282 2.15 3.51 -13.59
CA LEU A 282 1.38 3.16 -12.39
C LEU A 282 -0.11 3.45 -12.55
N TYR A 283 -0.60 3.62 -13.78
CA TYR A 283 -2.02 3.77 -14.07
C TYR A 283 -2.43 2.79 -15.17
N GLY A 284 -2.79 1.59 -14.75
CA GLY A 284 -3.61 0.67 -15.55
C GLY A 284 -5.03 1.22 -15.65
N GLY A 285 -5.23 2.19 -16.53
CA GLY A 285 -6.54 2.60 -17.02
C GLY A 285 -6.55 2.40 -18.52
N GLN A 286 -7.16 1.30 -18.99
CA GLN A 286 -7.51 1.18 -20.39
C GLN A 286 -8.61 2.19 -20.72
N THR A 287 -8.45 2.85 -21.87
CA THR A 287 -9.49 3.60 -22.58
C THR A 287 -10.73 2.76 -22.84
#